data_AF-A0A3R8M4X1-F1
#
_entry.id   AF-A0A3R8M4X1-F1
#
_cell.length_a   1.000
_cell.length_b   1.000
_cell.length_c   1.000
_cell.angle_alpha   90.00
_cell.angle_beta   90.00
_cell.angle_gamma   90.00
#
_symmetry.space_group_name_H-M   'P 1'
#
loop_
_entity.id
_entity.type
_entity.pdbx_description
1 polymer ?
#
loop_
_entity_poly.entity_id
_entity_poly.type
_entity_poly.pdbx_seq_one_letter_code
_entity_poly.pdbx_strand_id
1 'polypeptide(L)'
;HFGHAGDQPLTLAGIEAAVHPKDMARRAAALNAAIARAEDYDVEYRISWPDGSSHWVQVRGRLNRIRPGEPRRMSGLSIDITARKTAEA
;
A
#
# COMPACT_ATOMS: atom_id res chain seq x y z
N HIS A 1 -1.06 10.14 3.36
CA HIS A 1 0.18 10.92 3.29
C HIS A 1 1.27 10.07 3.95
N PHE A 2 2.23 9.53 3.19
CA PHE A 2 3.24 8.59 3.72
C PHE A 2 4.39 9.36 4.38
N GLY A 3 4.08 10.33 5.25
CA GLY A 3 5.08 11.23 5.87
C GLY A 3 5.69 12.30 4.95
N HIS A 4 5.36 12.32 3.66
CA HIS A 4 5.82 13.37 2.73
C HIS A 4 5.11 14.71 2.95
N ALA A 5 5.62 15.82 2.39
CA ALA A 5 4.91 17.11 2.34
C ALA A 5 3.84 17.10 1.24
N GLY A 6 2.82 17.96 1.37
CA GLY A 6 1.54 17.96 0.61
C GLY A 6 1.67 17.85 -0.92
N ASP A 7 2.85 18.19 -1.42
CA ASP A 7 3.19 18.43 -2.80
C ASP A 7 4.03 17.31 -3.44
N GLN A 8 4.49 16.32 -2.67
CA GLN A 8 5.33 15.26 -3.22
C GLN A 8 4.49 14.14 -3.83
N PRO A 9 4.66 13.84 -5.14
CA PRO A 9 3.92 12.77 -5.78
C PRO A 9 4.32 11.44 -5.17
N LEU A 10 3.33 10.75 -4.64
CA LEU A 10 3.51 9.43 -4.06
C LEU A 10 3.71 8.41 -5.19
N THR A 11 4.95 8.03 -5.46
CA THR A 11 5.26 7.03 -6.50
C THR A 11 5.16 5.62 -5.94
N LEU A 12 4.81 4.65 -6.79
CA LEU A 12 4.78 3.23 -6.39
C LEU A 12 6.15 2.77 -5.86
N ALA A 13 7.24 3.22 -6.49
CA ALA A 13 8.60 2.94 -6.08
C ALA A 13 8.92 3.54 -4.69
N GLY A 14 8.47 4.76 -4.41
CA GLY A 14 8.63 5.38 -3.09
C GLY A 14 7.87 4.65 -1.99
N ILE A 15 6.64 4.21 -2.27
CA ILE A 15 5.87 3.39 -1.33
C ILE A 15 6.57 2.06 -1.07
N GLU A 16 7.07 1.42 -2.12
CA GLU A 16 7.78 0.14 -2.01
C GLU A 16 9.04 0.27 -1.16
N ALA A 17 9.86 1.30 -1.40
CA ALA A 17 11.05 1.58 -0.61
C ALA A 17 10.74 1.87 0.88
N ALA A 18 9.56 2.44 1.16
CA ALA A 18 9.12 2.72 2.53
C ALA A 18 8.58 1.48 3.26
N VAL A 19 8.24 0.38 2.57
CA VAL A 19 7.65 -0.81 3.23
C VAL A 19 8.66 -1.50 4.12
N HIS A 20 8.24 -1.85 5.33
CA HIS A 20 9.07 -2.58 6.26
C HIS A 20 9.45 -3.97 5.69
N PRO A 21 10.73 -4.41 5.75
CA PRO A 21 11.18 -5.65 5.10
C PRO A 21 10.39 -6.90 5.47
N LYS A 22 9.94 -7.00 6.72
CA LYS A 22 9.10 -8.12 7.21
C LYS A 22 7.72 -8.19 6.54
N ASP A 23 7.23 -7.08 6.01
CA ASP A 23 5.88 -7.00 5.44
C ASP A 23 5.89 -7.03 3.90
N MET A 24 7.07 -6.96 3.27
CA MET A 24 7.26 -7.02 1.82
C MET A 24 6.63 -8.27 1.19
N ALA A 25 6.87 -9.45 1.79
CA ALA A 25 6.34 -10.71 1.29
C ALA A 25 4.80 -10.74 1.32
N ARG A 26 4.20 -10.22 2.39
CA ARG A 26 2.74 -10.12 2.52
C ARG A 26 2.14 -9.18 1.49
N ARG A 27 2.75 -8.00 1.29
CA ARG A 27 2.34 -7.04 0.27
C ARG A 27 2.39 -7.64 -1.13
N ALA A 28 3.51 -8.28 -1.48
CA ALA A 28 3.70 -8.92 -2.78
C ALA A 28 2.66 -10.04 -3.02
N ALA A 29 2.37 -10.86 -2.01
CA ALA A 29 1.35 -11.89 -2.10
C ALA A 29 -0.05 -11.32 -2.35
N ALA A 30 -0.44 -10.27 -1.61
CA ALA A 30 -1.73 -9.60 -1.80
C ALA A 30 -1.84 -8.96 -3.19
N LEU A 31 -0.77 -8.33 -3.68
CA LEU A 31 -0.75 -7.72 -5.01
C LEU A 31 -0.88 -8.78 -6.11
N ASN A 32 -0.15 -9.88 -5.99
CA ASN A 32 -0.23 -11.01 -6.91
C ASN A 32 -1.64 -11.63 -6.92
N ALA A 33 -2.27 -11.78 -5.76
CA ALA A 33 -3.64 -12.28 -5.67
C ALA A 33 -4.63 -11.33 -6.39
N ALA A 34 -4.53 -10.02 -6.15
CA ALA A 34 -5.38 -9.03 -6.81
C ALA A 34 -5.19 -9.01 -8.34
N ILE A 35 -3.95 -9.19 -8.82
CA ILE A 35 -3.66 -9.30 -10.26
C ILE A 35 -4.24 -10.59 -10.84
N ALA A 36 -3.95 -11.74 -10.22
CA ALA A 36 -4.28 -13.05 -10.76
C ALA A 36 -5.79 -13.32 -10.74
N ARG A 37 -6.46 -12.90 -9.66
CA ARG A 37 -7.87 -13.24 -9.40
C ARG A 37 -8.85 -12.10 -9.65
N ALA A 38 -8.35 -10.91 -10.02
CA ALA A 38 -9.16 -9.69 -10.10
C ALA A 38 -9.93 -9.39 -8.80
N GLU A 39 -9.34 -9.79 -7.66
CA GLU A 39 -9.85 -9.55 -6.32
C GLU A 39 -9.47 -8.14 -5.84
N ASP A 40 -10.18 -7.68 -4.81
CA ASP A 40 -9.83 -6.45 -4.11
C ASP A 40 -8.48 -6.61 -3.41
N TYR A 41 -7.61 -5.63 -3.63
CA TYR A 41 -6.35 -5.48 -2.93
C TYR A 41 -6.63 -4.84 -1.57
N ASP A 42 -6.68 -5.65 -0.51
CA ASP A 42 -6.76 -5.20 0.90
C ASP A 42 -5.57 -5.76 1.67
N VAL A 43 -4.66 -4.90 2.11
CA VAL A 43 -3.50 -5.31 2.89
C VAL A 43 -3.12 -4.23 3.91
N GLU A 44 -2.81 -4.68 5.11
CA GLU A 44 -2.21 -3.87 6.16
C GLU A 44 -0.71 -4.12 6.20
N TYR A 45 0.12 -3.09 6.28
CA TYR A 45 1.57 -3.25 6.45
C TYR A 45 2.21 -2.02 7.09
N ARG A 46 3.42 -2.19 7.62
CA ARG A 46 4.21 -1.10 8.17
C ARG A 46 4.99 -0.39 7.08
N ILE A 47 5.03 0.92 7.20
CA ILE A 47 5.92 1.80 6.44
C ILE A 47 6.83 2.56 7.40
N SER A 48 8.01 2.93 6.91
CA SER A 48 8.90 3.89 7.56
C SER A 48 8.68 5.25 6.92
N TRP A 49 8.36 6.26 7.74
CA TRP A 49 8.33 7.64 7.29
C TRP A 49 9.75 8.22 7.18
N PRO A 50 9.93 9.35 6.47
CA PRO A 50 11.23 9.99 6.33
C PRO A 50 11.87 10.41 7.66
N ASP A 51 11.07 10.63 8.71
CA ASP A 51 11.53 10.93 10.07
C ASP A 51 12.03 9.69 10.85
N GLY A 52 11.98 8.50 10.24
CA GLY A 52 12.38 7.23 10.83
C GLY A 52 11.32 6.53 11.67
N SER A 53 10.14 7.15 11.86
CA SER A 53 9.04 6.54 12.60
C SER A 53 8.34 5.44 11.78
N SER A 54 7.82 4.42 12.48
CA SER A 54 7.10 3.32 11.84
C SER A 54 5.60 3.49 12.01
N HIS A 55 4.88 3.42 10.89
CA HIS A 55 3.43 3.62 10.81
C HIS A 55 2.77 2.42 10.18
N TRP A 56 1.59 2.07 10.67
CA TRP A 56 0.74 1.07 10.03
C TRP A 56 -0.17 1.74 9.01
N VAL A 57 -0.18 1.20 7.80
CA VAL A 57 -1.12 1.61 6.76
C VAL A 57 -1.97 0.45 6.32
N GLN A 58 -3.24 0.74 6.03
CA GLN A 58 -4.12 -0.15 5.30
C GLN A 58 -4.30 0.38 3.89
N VAL A 59 -3.97 -0.44 2.90
CA VAL A 59 -4.20 -0.10 1.50
C VAL A 59 -5.35 -0.95 0.98
N ARG A 60 -6.37 -0.26 0.48
CA ARG A 60 -7.56 -0.85 -0.12
C ARG A 60 -7.72 -0.33 -1.53
N GLY A 61 -7.85 -1.22 -2.50
CA GLY A 61 -8.06 -0.83 -3.89
C GLY A 61 -8.45 -1.98 -4.77
N ARG A 62 -8.76 -1.68 -6.03
CA ARG A 62 -9.04 -2.68 -7.05
C ARG A 62 -8.13 -2.45 -8.24
N LEU A 63 -7.59 -3.54 -8.78
CA LEU A 63 -6.88 -3.51 -10.05
C LEU A 63 -7.88 -3.72 -11.17
N ASN A 64 -8.22 -2.65 -11.87
CA ASN A 64 -9.10 -2.69 -13.01
C ASN A 64 -8.28 -2.74 -14.30
N ARG A 65 -8.67 -3.64 -15.21
CA ARG A 65 -8.23 -3.60 -16.60
C ARG A 65 -9.27 -2.82 -17.39
N ILE A 66 -8.91 -1.63 -17.85
CA ILE A 66 -9.84 -0.75 -18.58
C ILE A 66 -10.14 -1.36 -19.97
N ARG A 67 -9.14 -1.94 -20.64
CA ARG A 67 -9.30 -2.67 -21.92
C ARG A 67 -8.34 -3.86 -22.06
N PRO A 68 -8.68 -4.90 -22.84
CA PRO A 68 -7.73 -5.95 -23.22
C PRO A 68 -6.48 -5.34 -23.87
N GLY A 69 -5.30 -5.68 -23.36
CA GLY A 69 -4.03 -5.12 -23.83
C GLY A 69 -3.56 -3.85 -23.11
N GLU A 70 -4.41 -3.20 -22.30
CA GLU A 70 -3.97 -2.04 -21.50
C GLU A 70 -3.33 -2.45 -20.15
N PRO A 71 -2.37 -1.66 -19.65
CA PRO A 71 -1.80 -1.85 -18.32
C PRO A 71 -2.91 -1.75 -17.26
N ARG A 72 -2.85 -2.65 -16.26
CA ARG A 72 -3.79 -2.62 -15.14
C ARG A 72 -3.58 -1.33 -14.35
N ARG A 73 -4.67 -0.61 -14.07
CA ARG A 73 -4.64 0.55 -13.17
C ARG A 73 -5.16 0.12 -11.81
N MET A 74 -4.43 0.48 -10.76
CA MET A 74 -4.89 0.32 -9.40
C MET A 74 -5.53 1.63 -8.95
N SER A 75 -6.81 1.57 -8.57
CA SER A 75 -7.50 2.66 -7.89
C SER A 75 -7.73 2.22 -6.46
N GLY A 76 -7.24 2.99 -5.51
CA GLY A 76 -7.31 2.64 -4.10
C GLY A 76 -6.99 3.82 -3.20
N LEU A 77 -7.18 3.58 -1.91
CA LEU A 77 -6.91 4.51 -0.83
C LEU A 77 -5.94 3.86 0.15
N SER A 78 -5.11 4.70 0.79
CA SER A 78 -4.22 4.29 1.86
C SER A 78 -4.62 5.04 3.12
N ILE A 79 -4.99 4.31 4.16
CA ILE A 79 -5.40 4.84 5.46
C ILE A 79 -4.27 4.59 6.45
N ASP A 80 -3.89 5.60 7.21
CA ASP A 80 -3.06 5.40 8.39
C ASP A 80 -3.91 4.77 9.51
N ILE A 81 -3.51 3.58 9.94
CA ILE A 81 -4.17 2.81 11.00
C ILE A 81 -3.26 2.63 12.22
N THR A 82 -2.21 3.43 12.34
CA THR A 82 -1.23 3.35 13.43
C THR A 82 -1.91 3.49 14.79
N ALA A 83 -2.74 4.51 14.97
CA ALA A 83 -3.51 4.71 16.20
C ALA A 83 -4.40 3.50 16.54
N ARG A 84 -5.03 2.86 15.54
CA ARG A 84 -5.84 1.66 15.75
C ARG A 84 -4.98 0.48 16.22
N LYS A 85 -3.85 0.23 15.57
CA LYS A 85 -2.95 -0.88 15.93
C LYS A 85 -2.29 -0.70 17.29
N THR A 86 -1.98 0.54 17.68
CA THR A 86 -1.44 0.83 19.02
C THR A 86 -2.49 0.64 20.11
N ALA A 87 -3.77 0.87 19.84
CA ALA A 87 -4.85 0.64 20.81
C ALA A 87 -5.23 -0.85 20.95
N GLU A 88 -4.94 -1.68 19.94
CA GLU A 88 -5.20 -3.13 19.95
C GLU A 88 -4.07 -3.95 20.63
N ALA A 89 -2.92 -3.33 20.93
CA ALA A 89 -1.73 -3.96 21.50
C ALA A 89 -1.65 -3.81 23.03
#